data_AF-A0A2S7Q2B1-F1
#
_entry.id   AF-A0A2S7Q2B1-F1
#
_cell.length_a   1.000
_cell.length_b   1.000
_cell.length_c   1.000
_cell.angle_alpha   90.00
_cell.angle_beta   90.00
_cell.angle_gamma   90.00
#
_symmetry.space_group_name_H-M   'P 1'
#
loop_
_entity.id
_entity.type
_entity.pdbx_description
1 polymer ?
#
loop_
_entity_poly.entity_id
_entity_poly.type
_entity_poly.pdbx_seq_one_letter_code
_entity_poly.pdbx_strand_id
1 'polypeptide(L)'
;MIFWNASSLKTANIFVLINSFTQLYYIFGRLSPMNTKSTSSILTHVVAKTFAGIGVLDLLHNGSVAYFDHQGPNTMVKVLTGVGFGAVASMSDWIFGGCLVYDLVALAVGQRQIGESGWSNLLGVYALGTAGLVGLRNWARPPYVKEDVEGYEVAPGEEEV
;
A
#
# COMPACT_ATOMS: atom_id res chain seq x y z
N MET A 1 0.26 7.25 19.22
CA MET A 1 0.42 8.69 19.56
C MET A 1 1.17 8.94 20.87
N ILE A 2 0.92 8.24 21.98
CA ILE A 2 1.61 8.50 23.27
C ILE A 2 3.15 8.46 23.13
N PHE A 3 3.70 7.35 22.61
CA PHE A 3 5.14 7.20 22.42
C PHE A 3 5.72 8.15 21.38
N TRP A 4 4.95 8.48 20.33
CA TRP A 4 5.33 9.44 19.30
C TRP A 4 5.49 10.85 19.89
N ASN A 5 4.49 11.31 20.65
CA ASN A 5 4.51 12.61 21.31
C ASN A 5 5.58 12.70 22.40
N ALA A 6 5.93 11.57 23.02
CA ALA A 6 7.05 11.46 23.94
C ALA A 6 8.42 11.30 23.25
N SER A 7 8.50 11.44 21.92
CA SER A 7 9.71 11.22 21.10
C SER A 7 10.36 9.84 21.26
N SER A 8 9.61 8.85 21.76
CA SER A 8 10.04 7.45 21.86
C SER A 8 9.76 6.71 20.54
N LEU A 9 10.43 7.15 19.48
CA LEU A 9 10.13 6.77 18.09
C LEU A 9 10.32 5.26 17.82
N LYS A 10 11.35 4.64 18.43
CA LYS A 10 11.57 3.18 18.30
C LYS A 10 10.42 2.38 18.90
N THR A 11 9.95 2.77 20.08
CA THR A 11 8.80 2.13 20.75
C THR A 11 7.52 2.36 19.96
N ALA A 12 7.30 3.57 19.46
CA ALA A 12 6.17 3.88 18.59
C ALA A 12 6.18 3.01 17.33
N ASN A 13 7.36 2.80 16.73
CA ASN A 13 7.51 2.01 15.51
C ASN A 13 7.11 0.54 15.70
N ILE A 14 7.26 -0.05 16.89
CA ILE A 14 6.80 -1.43 17.15
C ILE A 14 5.29 -1.56 16.86
N PHE A 15 4.49 -0.62 17.34
CA PHE A 15 3.04 -0.61 17.09
C PHE A 15 2.70 -0.36 15.62
N VAL A 16 3.47 0.51 14.95
CA VAL A 16 3.34 0.74 13.51
C VAL A 16 3.63 -0.52 12.72
N LEU A 17 4.69 -1.26 13.05
CA LEU A 17 5.01 -2.54 12.42
C LEU A 17 3.87 -3.53 12.61
N ILE A 18 3.36 -3.71 13.84
CA ILE A 18 2.25 -4.63 14.12
C ILE A 18 1.01 -4.25 13.29
N ASN A 19 0.64 -2.97 13.27
CA ASN A 19 -0.51 -2.50 12.50
C ASN A 19 -0.33 -2.77 11.00
N SER A 20 0.81 -2.38 10.44
CA SER A 20 1.09 -2.52 9.00
C SER A 20 1.13 -3.99 8.57
N PHE A 21 1.80 -4.85 9.34
CA PHE A 21 1.82 -6.29 9.06
C PHE A 21 0.45 -6.95 9.24
N THR A 22 -0.36 -6.50 10.19
CA THR A 22 -1.73 -7.03 10.37
C THR A 22 -2.62 -6.68 9.17
N GLN A 23 -2.53 -5.44 8.68
CA GLN A 23 -3.26 -5.01 7.49
C GLN A 23 -2.83 -5.78 6.24
N LEU A 24 -1.52 -5.95 6.03
CA LEU A 24 -0.97 -6.76 4.94
C LEU A 24 -1.41 -8.23 5.04
N TYR A 25 -1.32 -8.83 6.23
CA TYR A 25 -1.77 -10.19 6.48
C TYR A 25 -3.27 -10.34 6.18
N TYR A 26 -4.09 -9.36 6.56
CA TYR A 26 -5.52 -9.40 6.28
C TYR A 26 -5.80 -9.42 4.77
N ILE A 27 -5.21 -8.49 4.00
CA ILE A 27 -5.51 -8.39 2.56
C ILE A 27 -4.94 -9.55 1.74
N PHE A 28 -3.85 -10.18 2.16
CA PHE A 28 -3.22 -11.28 1.43
C PHE A 28 -3.63 -12.67 1.91
N GLY A 29 -3.91 -12.85 3.20
CA GLY A 29 -4.15 -14.15 3.81
C GLY A 29 -5.59 -14.41 4.25
N ARG A 30 -6.43 -13.38 4.36
CA ARG A 30 -7.78 -13.50 4.94
C ARG A 30 -8.90 -12.95 4.06
N LEU A 31 -8.63 -11.92 3.28
CA LEU A 31 -9.63 -11.27 2.44
C LEU A 31 -9.91 -12.13 1.20
N SER A 32 -11.15 -12.61 1.09
CA SER A 32 -11.64 -13.30 -0.11
C SER A 32 -11.64 -12.37 -1.33
N PRO A 33 -11.65 -12.92 -2.57
CA PRO A 33 -11.75 -12.11 -3.78
C PRO A 33 -12.93 -11.12 -3.75
N MET A 34 -12.73 -9.93 -4.30
CA MET A 34 -13.76 -8.89 -4.37
C MET A 34 -14.90 -9.32 -5.29
N ASN A 35 -16.13 -9.27 -4.78
CA ASN A 35 -17.31 -9.44 -5.61
C ASN A 35 -17.71 -8.08 -6.21
N THR A 36 -17.57 -7.93 -7.53
CA THR A 36 -17.86 -6.64 -8.20
C THR A 36 -19.35 -6.34 -8.36
N LYS A 37 -20.25 -7.25 -7.95
CA LYS A 37 -21.70 -7.01 -7.90
C LYS A 37 -22.19 -6.50 -6.54
N SER A 38 -21.35 -6.54 -5.51
CA SER A 38 -21.71 -6.12 -4.14
C SER A 38 -21.00 -4.83 -3.74
N THR A 39 -21.76 -3.75 -3.52
CA THR A 39 -21.23 -2.47 -3.04
C THR A 39 -20.49 -2.62 -1.71
N SER A 40 -21.03 -3.41 -0.78
CA SER A 40 -20.37 -3.69 0.50
C SER A 40 -19.03 -4.40 0.30
N SER A 41 -18.96 -5.39 -0.59
CA SER A 41 -17.70 -6.08 -0.91
C SER A 41 -16.66 -5.12 -1.49
N ILE A 42 -17.07 -4.27 -2.43
CA ILE A 42 -16.21 -3.24 -3.05
C ILE A 42 -15.69 -2.28 -1.98
N LEU A 43 -16.57 -1.76 -1.11
CA LEU A 43 -16.19 -0.79 -0.09
C LEU A 43 -15.24 -1.40 0.95
N THR A 44 -15.48 -2.64 1.39
CA THR A 44 -14.55 -3.38 2.26
C THR A 44 -13.17 -3.47 1.63
N HIS A 45 -13.10 -3.75 0.32
CA HIS A 45 -11.85 -3.86 -0.40
C HIS A 45 -11.14 -2.53 -0.55
N VAL A 46 -11.85 -1.47 -0.93
CA VAL A 46 -11.29 -0.11 -1.04
C VAL A 46 -10.69 0.30 0.29
N VAL A 47 -11.44 0.17 1.40
CA VAL A 47 -10.95 0.55 2.73
C VAL A 47 -9.77 -0.33 3.14
N ALA A 48 -9.92 -1.66 3.17
CA ALA A 48 -8.86 -2.54 3.66
C ALA A 48 -7.55 -2.39 2.88
N LYS A 49 -7.63 -2.27 1.55
CA LYS A 49 -6.46 -2.21 0.67
C LYS A 49 -5.79 -0.84 0.67
N THR A 50 -6.55 0.24 0.75
CA THR A 50 -5.94 1.58 0.89
C THR A 50 -5.24 1.75 2.23
N PHE A 51 -5.84 1.26 3.32
CA PHE A 51 -5.17 1.25 4.63
C PHE A 51 -3.90 0.42 4.62
N ALA A 52 -3.93 -0.78 4.03
CA ALA A 52 -2.72 -1.58 3.86
C ALA A 52 -1.66 -0.86 3.01
N GLY A 53 -2.08 -0.08 2.00
CA GLY A 53 -1.20 0.81 1.21
C GLY A 53 -0.49 1.83 2.10
N ILE A 54 -1.24 2.58 2.90
CA ILE A 54 -0.69 3.49 3.91
C ILE A 54 0.25 2.75 4.87
N GLY A 55 -0.11 1.53 5.27
CA GLY A 55 0.75 0.66 6.08
C GLY A 55 2.13 0.39 5.46
N VAL A 56 2.22 0.19 4.14
CA VAL A 56 3.52 0.05 3.45
C VAL A 56 4.33 1.33 3.54
N LEU A 57 3.71 2.48 3.28
CA LEU A 57 4.36 3.78 3.42
C LEU A 57 4.82 4.03 4.86
N ASP A 58 4.02 3.63 5.84
CA ASP A 58 4.32 3.74 7.26
C ASP A 58 5.56 2.93 7.67
N LEU A 59 5.77 1.74 7.09
CA LEU A 59 6.99 0.96 7.31
C LEU A 59 8.25 1.75 6.90
N LEU A 60 8.18 2.46 5.78
CA LEU A 60 9.31 3.24 5.25
C LEU A 60 9.50 4.54 6.02
N HIS A 61 8.43 5.30 6.23
CA HIS A 61 8.51 6.62 6.86
C HIS A 61 8.85 6.49 8.35
N ASN A 62 8.11 5.68 9.10
CA ASN A 62 8.34 5.53 10.54
C ASN A 62 9.62 4.72 10.82
N GLY A 63 9.93 3.74 9.98
CA GLY A 63 11.18 2.99 10.08
C GLY A 63 12.40 3.87 9.83
N SER A 64 12.37 4.73 8.81
CA SER A 64 13.48 5.67 8.54
C SER A 64 13.67 6.66 9.68
N VAL A 65 12.60 7.29 10.16
CA VAL A 65 12.65 8.24 11.28
C VAL A 65 13.10 7.58 12.60
N ALA A 66 12.71 6.33 12.87
CA ALA A 66 13.05 5.67 14.14
C ALA A 66 14.49 5.11 14.20
N TYR A 67 15.07 4.72 13.07
CA TYR A 67 16.34 3.97 13.03
C TYR A 67 17.43 4.59 12.16
N PHE A 68 17.08 5.45 11.21
CA PHE A 68 17.98 6.00 10.19
C PHE A 68 17.87 7.53 10.11
N ASP A 69 17.62 8.17 11.26
CA ASP A 69 17.52 9.62 11.35
C ASP A 69 18.81 10.29 10.82
N HIS A 70 18.63 11.33 10.02
CA HIS A 70 19.69 12.05 9.30
C HIS A 70 20.60 11.20 8.40
N GLN A 71 20.18 10.00 7.99
CA GLN A 71 20.94 9.16 7.05
C GLN A 71 20.29 9.14 5.67
N GLY A 72 21.11 9.40 4.64
CA GLY A 72 20.71 9.25 3.25
C GLY A 72 20.54 7.78 2.84
N PRO A 73 19.80 7.51 1.75
CA PRO A 73 19.56 6.15 1.27
C PRO A 73 20.86 5.51 0.76
N ASN A 74 21.34 4.50 1.48
CA ASN A 74 22.47 3.69 1.02
C ASN A 74 22.03 2.69 -0.08
N THR A 75 22.99 2.07 -0.76
CA THR A 75 22.72 1.11 -1.85
C THR A 75 21.80 -0.03 -1.42
N MET A 76 21.95 -0.53 -0.19
CA MET A 76 21.12 -1.61 0.33
C MET A 76 19.65 -1.20 0.44
N VAL A 77 19.36 0.00 0.97
CA VAL A 77 18.00 0.55 1.04
C VAL A 77 17.41 0.68 -0.36
N LYS A 78 18.18 1.21 -1.31
CA LYS A 78 17.72 1.38 -2.71
C LYS A 78 17.34 0.05 -3.35
N VAL A 79 18.14 -1.01 -3.13
CA VAL A 79 17.87 -2.35 -3.65
C VAL A 79 16.65 -2.97 -2.96
N LEU A 80 16.59 -2.90 -1.62
CA LEU A 80 15.48 -3.46 -0.85
C LEU A 80 14.15 -2.78 -1.17
N THR A 81 14.13 -1.46 -1.37
CA THR A 81 12.92 -0.75 -1.81
C THR A 81 12.47 -1.26 -3.18
N GLY A 82 13.38 -1.38 -4.15
CA GLY A 82 13.03 -1.85 -5.50
C GLY A 82 12.51 -3.30 -5.49
N VAL A 83 13.20 -4.21 -4.79
CA VAL A 83 12.79 -5.62 -4.66
C VAL A 83 11.49 -5.74 -3.89
N GLY A 84 11.34 -5.02 -2.78
CA GLY A 84 10.14 -5.04 -1.94
C GLY A 84 8.91 -4.57 -2.72
N PHE A 85 8.97 -3.40 -3.36
CA PHE A 85 7.85 -2.92 -4.16
C PHE A 85 7.55 -3.81 -5.36
N GLY A 86 8.58 -4.31 -6.06
CA GLY A 86 8.38 -5.23 -7.18
C GLY A 86 7.71 -6.54 -6.76
N ALA A 87 8.16 -7.14 -5.64
CA ALA A 87 7.58 -8.37 -5.12
C ALA A 87 6.13 -8.17 -4.69
N VAL A 88 5.85 -7.12 -3.91
CA VAL A 88 4.49 -6.82 -3.44
C VAL A 88 3.58 -6.49 -4.63
N ALA A 89 4.02 -5.66 -5.56
CA ALA A 89 3.28 -5.31 -6.78
C ALA A 89 2.88 -6.51 -7.63
N SER A 90 3.74 -7.54 -7.72
CA SER A 90 3.45 -8.77 -8.46
C SER A 90 2.27 -9.57 -7.90
N MET A 91 1.90 -9.33 -6.63
CA MET A 91 0.78 -9.98 -5.94
C MET A 91 -0.43 -9.04 -5.77
N SER A 92 -0.33 -7.79 -6.20
CA SER A 92 -1.34 -6.76 -5.94
C SER A 92 -2.42 -6.69 -7.02
N ASP A 93 -3.63 -6.35 -6.59
CA ASP A 93 -4.69 -5.86 -7.49
C ASP A 93 -4.54 -4.37 -7.82
N TRP A 94 -5.49 -3.84 -8.60
CA TRP A 94 -5.51 -2.43 -8.99
C TRP A 94 -5.57 -1.44 -7.82
N ILE A 95 -6.30 -1.77 -6.75
CA ILE A 95 -6.51 -0.85 -5.62
C ILE A 95 -5.22 -0.77 -4.81
N PHE A 96 -4.75 -1.92 -4.30
CA PHE A 96 -3.54 -1.95 -3.48
C PHE A 96 -2.30 -1.58 -4.31
N GLY A 97 -2.20 -2.09 -5.55
CA GLY A 97 -1.12 -1.76 -6.46
C GLY A 97 -1.08 -0.28 -6.83
N GLY A 98 -2.24 0.37 -6.98
CA GLY A 98 -2.34 1.81 -7.17
C GLY A 98 -1.75 2.58 -5.99
N CYS A 99 -2.01 2.15 -4.75
CA CYS A 99 -1.38 2.74 -3.56
C CYS A 99 0.15 2.62 -3.60
N LEU A 100 0.70 1.44 -3.96
CA LEU A 100 2.15 1.25 -4.06
C LEU A 100 2.81 2.19 -5.07
N VAL A 101 2.16 2.39 -6.23
CA VAL A 101 2.64 3.33 -7.24
C VAL A 101 2.59 4.75 -6.70
N TYR A 102 1.48 5.13 -6.06
CA TYR A 102 1.31 6.44 -5.45
C TYR A 102 2.37 6.72 -4.38
N ASP A 103 2.66 5.75 -3.51
CA ASP A 103 3.68 5.85 -2.47
C ASP A 103 5.06 6.11 -3.06
N LEU A 104 5.45 5.38 -4.12
CA LEU A 104 6.73 5.60 -4.80
C LEU A 104 6.81 6.97 -5.47
N VAL A 105 5.71 7.45 -6.06
CA VAL A 105 5.64 8.81 -6.63
C VAL A 105 5.77 9.86 -5.53
N ALA A 106 5.05 9.70 -4.42
CA ALA A 106 5.10 10.61 -3.28
C ALA A 106 6.51 10.66 -2.68
N LEU A 107 7.15 9.50 -2.51
CA LEU A 107 8.55 9.42 -2.08
C LEU A 107 9.49 10.08 -3.10
N ALA A 108 9.31 9.85 -4.40
CA ALA A 108 10.14 10.49 -5.43
C ALA A 108 10.04 12.02 -5.35
N VAL A 109 8.83 12.56 -5.23
CA VAL A 109 8.59 14.00 -5.09
C VAL A 109 9.22 14.53 -3.80
N GLY A 110 9.00 13.87 -2.66
CA GLY A 110 9.57 14.29 -1.37
C GLY A 110 11.11 14.31 -1.38
N GLN A 111 11.73 13.29 -1.97
CA GLN A 111 13.20 13.22 -2.07
C GLN A 111 13.77 14.30 -3.01
N ARG A 112 13.03 14.68 -4.06
CA ARG A 112 13.43 15.80 -4.92
C ARG A 112 13.47 17.12 -4.17
N GLN A 113 12.48 17.36 -3.31
CA GLN A 113 12.36 18.61 -2.54
C GLN A 113 13.52 18.85 -1.57
N ILE A 114 14.14 17.77 -1.07
CA ILE A 114 15.30 17.85 -0.17
C ILE A 114 16.66 17.76 -0.90
N GLY A 115 16.66 17.84 -2.24
CA GLY A 115 17.89 17.84 -3.06
C GLY A 115 18.40 16.47 -3.51
N GLU A 116 17.80 15.37 -3.05
CA GLU A 116 18.19 13.98 -3.34
C GLU A 116 17.73 13.50 -4.73
N SER A 117 18.21 14.19 -5.77
CA SER A 117 17.73 14.04 -7.14
C SER A 117 18.00 12.65 -7.74
N GLY A 118 19.14 12.05 -7.42
CA GLY A 118 19.48 10.70 -7.90
C GLY A 118 18.58 9.62 -7.30
N TRP A 119 18.25 9.74 -6.02
CA TRP A 119 17.32 8.82 -5.37
C TRP A 119 15.88 9.04 -5.83
N SER A 120 15.46 10.30 -5.95
CA SER A 120 14.16 10.69 -6.51
C SER A 120 13.92 10.07 -7.89
N ASN A 121 14.89 10.17 -8.80
CA ASN A 121 14.78 9.60 -10.14
C ASN A 121 14.65 8.06 -10.10
N LEU A 122 15.40 7.40 -9.23
CA LEU A 122 15.33 5.94 -9.07
C LEU A 122 13.97 5.49 -8.52
N LEU A 123 13.42 6.22 -7.53
CA LEU A 123 12.05 5.98 -7.04
C LEU A 123 11.01 6.17 -8.15
N GLY A 124 11.19 7.17 -9.02
CA GLY A 124 10.35 7.36 -10.21
C GLY A 124 10.41 6.17 -11.17
N VAL A 125 11.59 5.61 -11.40
CA VAL A 125 11.75 4.37 -12.19
C VAL A 125 11.05 3.20 -11.52
N TYR A 126 11.17 3.05 -10.20
CA TYR A 126 10.45 2.02 -9.45
C TYR A 126 8.94 2.21 -9.54
N ALA A 127 8.43 3.45 -9.51
CA ALA A 127 7.00 3.74 -9.65
C ALA A 127 6.49 3.27 -11.01
N LEU A 128 7.22 3.59 -12.10
CA LEU A 128 6.89 3.13 -13.44
C LEU A 128 6.94 1.60 -13.56
N GLY A 129 7.97 0.96 -13.02
CA GLY A 129 8.09 -0.50 -13.00
C GLY A 129 6.95 -1.17 -12.22
N THR A 130 6.62 -0.63 -11.05
CA THR A 130 5.50 -1.09 -10.20
C THR A 130 4.18 -0.96 -10.94
N ALA A 131 3.93 0.19 -11.59
CA ALA A 131 2.72 0.41 -12.39
C ALA A 131 2.61 -0.59 -13.55
N GLY A 132 3.73 -0.85 -14.24
CA GLY A 132 3.80 -1.86 -15.29
C GLY A 132 3.48 -3.26 -14.77
N LEU A 133 4.07 -3.67 -13.64
CA LEU A 133 3.83 -4.99 -13.02
C LEU A 133 2.36 -5.16 -12.60
N VAL A 134 1.81 -4.18 -11.89
CA VAL A 134 0.40 -4.18 -11.46
C VAL A 134 -0.51 -4.24 -12.69
N GLY A 135 -0.25 -3.42 -13.70
CA GLY A 135 -1.05 -3.40 -14.93
C GLY A 135 -1.03 -4.73 -15.67
N LEU A 136 0.16 -5.28 -15.93
CA LEU A 136 0.33 -6.55 -16.63
C LEU A 136 -0.31 -7.72 -15.87
N ARG A 137 -0.08 -7.80 -14.56
CA ARG A 137 -0.67 -8.86 -13.73
C ARG A 137 -2.18 -8.81 -13.78
N ASN A 138 -2.76 -7.64 -13.58
CA ASN A 138 -4.21 -7.52 -13.45
C ASN A 138 -4.94 -7.63 -14.79
N TRP A 139 -4.26 -7.29 -15.89
CA TRP A 139 -4.73 -7.61 -17.23
C TRP A 139 -4.70 -9.12 -17.50
N ALA A 140 -3.60 -9.80 -17.16
CA ALA A 140 -3.44 -11.24 -17.40
C ALA A 140 -4.33 -12.12 -16.50
N ARG A 141 -4.54 -11.71 -15.24
CA ARG A 141 -5.36 -12.46 -14.27
C ARG A 141 -6.14 -11.51 -13.37
N PRO A 142 -7.32 -11.04 -13.79
CA PRO A 142 -8.18 -10.21 -12.95
C PRO A 142 -8.47 -10.89 -11.59
N PRO A 143 -8.31 -10.20 -10.45
CA PRO A 143 -8.46 -10.80 -9.11
C PRO A 143 -9.90 -10.80 -8.58
N TYR A 144 -10.88 -10.50 -9.43
CA TYR A 144 -12.25 -10.20 -9.03
C TYR A 144 -13.22 -11.28 -9.49
N VAL A 145 -14.27 -11.49 -8.70
CA VAL A 145 -15.35 -12.44 -8.99
C VAL A 145 -16.67 -11.70 -9.23
N LYS A 146 -17.59 -12.37 -9.92
CA LYS A 146 -18.94 -11.87 -10.23
C LYS A 146 -19.97 -12.88 -9.76
N GLU A 147 -20.19 -12.94 -8.46
CA GLU A 147 -21.14 -13.86 -7.85
C GLU A 147 -22.43 -13.10 -7.53
N ASP A 148 -23.58 -13.75 -7.70
CA ASP A 148 -24.86 -13.17 -7.27
C ASP A 148 -24.90 -13.13 -5.75
N VAL A 149 -25.42 -12.02 -5.21
CA VAL A 149 -25.40 -11.79 -3.76
C VAL A 149 -26.59 -12.51 -3.13
N GLU A 150 -26.43 -13.80 -2.82
CA GLU A 150 -27.44 -14.54 -2.06
C GLU A 150 -27.56 -13.97 -0.63
N GLY A 151 -28.75 -13.48 -0.27
CA GLY A 151 -29.06 -13.02 1.09
C GLY A 151 -28.76 -11.54 1.40
N TYR A 152 -28.44 -10.71 0.41
CA TYR A 152 -28.43 -9.25 0.60
C TYR A 152 -29.84 -8.69 0.41
N GLU A 153 -30.55 -8.46 1.50
CA GLU A 153 -31.73 -7.59 1.49
C GLU A 153 -31.24 -6.15 1.30
N VAL A 154 -31.62 -5.56 0.17
CA VAL A 154 -31.44 -4.12 -0.07
C VAL A 154 -32.16 -3.38 1.06
N ALA A 155 -31.45 -2.53 1.79
CA ALA A 155 -32.08 -1.71 2.82
C ALA A 155 -33.20 -0.87 2.16
N PRO A 156 -34.40 -0.82 2.74
CA PRO A 156 -35.52 -0.09 2.14
C PRO A 156 -35.14 1.39 2.05
N GLY A 157 -34.81 1.85 0.83
CA GLY A 157 -34.32 3.20 0.56
C GLY A 157 -33.44 3.35 -0.69
N GLU A 158 -32.99 2.28 -1.33
CA GLU A 158 -32.22 2.36 -2.61
C GLU A 158 -33.08 2.18 -3.88
N GLU A 159 -34.41 2.26 -3.77
CA GLU A 159 -35.28 2.50 -4.93
C GLU A 159 -35.57 4.00 -5.02
N GLU A 160 -34.92 4.66 -5.98
CA GLU A 160 -35.18 5.98 -6.60
C GLU A 160 -33.94 6.89 -6.64
N VAL A 161 -33.09 6.72 -7.67
CA VAL A 161 -32.75 7.76 -8.68
C VAL A 161 -32.39 7.06 -9.99
#